data_AF-A0A062V8S8-F1
#
_entry.id   AF-A0A062V8S8-F1
#
_cell.length_a   1.000
_cell.length_b   1.000
_cell.length_c   1.000
_cell.angle_alpha   90.00
_cell.angle_beta   90.00
_cell.angle_gamma   90.00
#
_symmetry.space_group_name_H-M   'P 1'
#
loop_
_entity.id
_entity.type
_entity.pdbx_description
1 polymer ?
#
loop_
_entity_poly.entity_id
_entity_poly.type
_entity_poly.pdbx_seq_one_letter_code
_entity_poly.pdbx_strand_id
1 'polypeptide(L)'
;MSISAFSAGALILFNEGLYTLPFLPLIIGYLYSKGIKIGRLNLKLKSGIGIKNLVVAFTWGTFITGIAGKSADNIVPLIFVFSFFSSKVFINSVIYDFKDVKGDSLAGIRTLPVQLGEKKTIAFLLILHILTHIGMLLAIIMGIIAFEPIILLYSLFAGIICITCYSAATEAESRTRKLIREFLVDGESTMEISLRAFTNSLFLWNVLYSN
;
A
#
# COMPACT_ATOMS: atom_id res chain seq x y z
N MET A 1 8.78 -15.49 2.31
CA MET A 1 9.73 -15.01 1.28
C MET A 1 10.85 -16.02 1.19
N SER A 2 11.16 -16.57 0.02
CA SER A 2 12.34 -17.43 -0.11
C SER A 2 13.60 -16.59 0.09
N ILE A 3 14.65 -17.19 0.66
CA ILE A 3 15.95 -16.54 0.86
C ILE A 3 16.51 -16.02 -0.48
N SER A 4 16.23 -16.73 -1.58
CA SER A 4 16.60 -16.34 -2.94
C SER A 4 15.94 -15.03 -3.39
N ALA A 5 14.64 -14.85 -3.17
CA ALA A 5 13.94 -13.62 -3.55
C ALA A 5 14.43 -12.41 -2.76
N PHE A 6 14.69 -12.60 -1.46
CA PHE A 6 15.27 -11.53 -0.63
C PHE A 6 16.67 -11.14 -1.13
N SER A 7 17.52 -12.13 -1.38
CA SER A 7 18.90 -11.89 -1.83
C SER A 7 18.93 -11.18 -3.18
N ALA A 8 18.09 -11.60 -4.14
CA ALA A 8 17.98 -10.94 -5.43
C ALA A 8 17.51 -9.49 -5.30
N GLY A 9 16.46 -9.23 -4.50
CA GLY A 9 15.96 -7.87 -4.27
C GLY A 9 16.99 -6.97 -3.56
N ALA A 10 17.72 -7.51 -2.59
CA ALA A 10 18.78 -6.78 -1.91
C ALA A 10 19.94 -6.43 -2.86
N LEU A 11 20.37 -7.35 -3.72
CA LEU A 11 21.40 -7.09 -4.74
C LEU A 11 20.98 -5.99 -5.72
N ILE A 12 19.73 -6.00 -6.19
CA ILE A 12 19.20 -4.95 -7.05
C ILE A 12 19.28 -3.60 -6.34
N LEU A 13 18.79 -3.50 -5.11
CA LEU A 13 18.82 -2.24 -4.36
C LEU A 13 20.24 -1.77 -4.02
N PHE A 14 21.17 -2.70 -3.79
CA PHE A 14 22.58 -2.36 -3.53
C PHE A 14 23.27 -1.79 -4.77
N ASN A 15 23.00 -2.36 -5.95
CA ASN A 15 23.48 -1.82 -7.22
C ASN A 15 22.94 -0.40 -7.46
N GLU A 16 21.74 -0.11 -6.96
CA GLU A 16 21.13 1.22 -7.01
C GLU A 16 21.61 2.17 -5.89
N GLY A 17 22.50 1.73 -4.97
CA GLY A 17 23.03 2.52 -3.85
C GLY A 17 22.14 2.57 -2.60
N LEU A 18 21.04 1.81 -2.57
CA LEU A 18 20.03 1.81 -1.51
C LEU A 18 20.30 0.70 -0.47
N TYR A 19 21.41 0.79 0.25
CA TYR A 19 21.89 -0.31 1.11
C TYR A 19 21.02 -0.63 2.33
N THR A 20 20.33 0.35 2.90
CA THR A 20 19.53 0.17 4.13
C THR A 20 18.10 -0.29 3.85
N LEU A 21 17.59 0.01 2.66
CA LEU A 21 16.19 -0.17 2.29
C LEU A 21 15.71 -1.64 2.28
N PRO A 22 16.49 -2.63 1.80
CA PRO A 22 16.08 -4.04 1.83
C PRO A 22 15.79 -4.57 3.24
N PHE A 23 16.48 -4.02 4.24
CA PHE A 23 16.37 -4.47 5.63
C PHE A 23 15.21 -3.83 6.38
N LEU A 24 14.63 -2.75 5.86
CA LEU A 24 13.54 -2.04 6.53
C LEU A 24 12.36 -2.96 6.88
N PRO A 25 11.81 -3.79 5.97
CA PRO A 25 10.71 -4.70 6.33
C PRO A 25 11.12 -5.77 7.35
N LEU A 26 12.39 -6.21 7.34
CA LEU A 26 12.89 -7.19 8.31
C LEU A 26 12.99 -6.58 9.71
N ILE A 27 13.54 -5.37 9.81
CA ILE A 27 13.71 -4.65 11.08
C ILE A 27 12.34 -4.33 11.67
N ILE A 28 11.43 -3.78 10.87
CA ILE A 28 10.07 -3.46 11.33
C ILE A 28 9.29 -4.72 11.69
N GLY A 29 9.39 -5.80 10.89
CA GLY A 29 8.79 -7.09 11.22
C GLY A 29 9.30 -7.67 12.54
N TYR A 30 10.61 -7.58 12.79
CA TYR A 30 11.21 -8.00 14.05
C TYR A 30 10.71 -7.17 15.24
N LEU A 31 10.70 -5.84 15.12
CA LEU A 31 10.17 -4.90 16.11
C LEU A 31 8.68 -5.15 16.40
N TYR A 32 7.92 -5.54 15.38
CA TYR A 32 6.50 -5.86 15.49
C TYR A 32 6.27 -7.17 16.25
N SER A 33 6.95 -8.25 15.86
CA SER A 33 6.73 -9.58 16.44
C SER A 33 7.37 -9.75 17.81
N LYS A 34 8.67 -9.45 17.92
CA LYS A 34 9.46 -9.72 19.12
C LYS A 34 9.64 -8.47 20.00
N GLY A 35 9.70 -7.30 19.38
CA GLY A 35 10.09 -6.06 20.06
C GLY A 35 11.56 -6.05 20.42
N ILE A 36 12.05 -4.90 20.86
CA ILE A 36 13.42 -4.69 21.33
C ILE A 36 13.37 -4.21 22.78
N LYS A 37 14.12 -4.90 23.64
CA LYS A 37 14.35 -4.48 25.03
C LYS A 37 15.79 -4.01 25.16
N ILE A 38 16.00 -2.72 25.41
CA ILE A 38 17.32 -2.14 25.71
C ILE A 38 17.25 -1.50 27.09
N GLY A 39 17.87 -2.14 28.09
CA GLY A 39 17.80 -1.70 29.48
C GLY A 39 16.37 -1.62 30.01
N ARG A 40 15.92 -0.41 30.40
CA ARG A 40 14.54 -0.15 30.86
C ARG A 40 13.56 0.12 29.72
N LEU A 41 14.05 0.34 28.50
CA LEU A 41 13.22 0.66 27.34
C LEU A 41 12.70 -0.64 26.71
N ASN A 42 11.37 -0.81 26.67
CA ASN A 42 10.70 -1.95 26.01
C ASN A 42 9.92 -1.41 24.81
N LEU A 43 10.57 -1.39 23.63
CA LEU A 43 9.95 -1.00 22.38
C LEU A 43 9.29 -2.21 21.74
N LYS A 44 7.99 -2.31 21.88
CA LYS A 44 7.19 -3.30 21.16
C LYS A 44 6.07 -2.56 20.44
N LEU A 45 6.00 -2.70 19.12
CA LEU A 45 4.90 -2.13 18.32
C LEU A 45 3.56 -2.85 18.56
N LYS A 46 3.52 -3.79 19.50
CA LYS A 46 2.33 -4.58 19.85
C LYS A 46 1.58 -3.94 21.01
N SER A 47 0.65 -3.04 20.71
CA SER A 47 -0.79 -3.21 21.05
C SER A 47 -1.58 -1.92 20.84
N GLY A 48 -2.62 -2.00 20.03
CA GLY A 48 -3.60 -0.94 19.81
C GLY A 48 -4.45 -1.26 18.58
N ILE A 49 -5.57 -0.57 18.42
CA ILE A 49 -6.53 -0.81 17.34
C ILE A 49 -5.88 -0.38 16.02
N GLY A 50 -5.81 -1.29 15.04
CA GLY A 50 -5.26 -0.99 13.71
C GLY A 50 -3.75 -0.77 13.64
N ILE A 51 -2.99 -0.92 14.74
CA ILE A 51 -1.52 -0.73 14.72
C ILE A 51 -0.84 -1.70 13.75
N LYS A 52 -1.34 -2.92 13.61
CA LYS A 52 -0.81 -3.88 12.63
C LYS A 52 -0.84 -3.31 11.21
N ASN A 53 -1.95 -2.67 10.85
CA ASN A 53 -2.20 -2.09 9.54
C ASN A 53 -1.34 -0.83 9.33
N LEU A 54 -1.21 0.01 10.37
CA LEU A 54 -0.31 1.17 10.33
C LEU A 54 1.15 0.75 10.15
N VAL A 55 1.63 -0.25 10.89
CA VAL A 55 3.02 -0.72 10.78
C VAL A 55 3.31 -1.24 9.37
N VAL A 56 2.38 -2.00 8.78
CA VAL A 56 2.50 -2.48 7.39
C VAL A 56 2.51 -1.30 6.41
N ALA A 57 1.58 -0.36 6.56
CA ALA A 57 1.48 0.85 5.74
C ALA A 57 2.75 1.71 5.77
N PHE A 58 3.25 2.02 6.97
CA PHE A 58 4.47 2.80 7.15
C PHE A 58 5.70 2.08 6.57
N THR A 59 5.79 0.76 6.73
CA THR A 59 6.92 -0.02 6.20
C THR A 59 6.98 0.08 4.68
N TRP A 60 5.87 -0.25 4.01
CA TRP A 60 5.83 -0.28 2.55
C TRP A 60 5.78 1.11 1.93
N GLY A 61 5.09 2.07 2.56
CA GLY A 61 5.12 3.47 2.15
C GLY A 61 6.54 4.02 2.18
N THR A 62 7.28 3.79 3.28
CA THR A 62 8.69 4.23 3.38
C THR A 62 9.58 3.48 2.38
N PHE A 63 9.34 2.19 2.18
CA PHE A 63 10.09 1.40 1.20
C PHE A 63 9.93 1.95 -0.23
N ILE A 64 8.70 2.18 -0.66
CA ILE A 64 8.38 2.71 -2.00
C ILE A 64 8.92 4.13 -2.17
N THR A 65 8.68 5.01 -1.18
CA THR A 65 9.21 6.38 -1.20
C THR A 65 10.73 6.42 -1.17
N GLY A 66 11.39 5.49 -0.48
CA GLY A 66 12.85 5.37 -0.49
C GLY A 66 13.41 5.04 -1.88
N ILE A 67 12.72 4.18 -2.64
CA ILE A 67 13.07 3.90 -4.04
C ILE A 67 12.83 5.16 -4.89
N ALA A 68 11.66 5.79 -4.78
CA ALA A 68 11.31 6.99 -5.55
C ALA A 68 12.24 8.18 -5.25
N GLY A 69 12.71 8.28 -4.00
CA GLY A 69 13.60 9.33 -3.52
C GLY A 69 14.96 9.38 -4.19
N LYS A 70 15.41 8.29 -4.83
CA LYS A 70 16.67 8.26 -5.56
C LYS A 70 16.73 9.30 -6.68
N SER A 71 15.60 9.55 -7.34
CA SER A 71 15.50 10.46 -8.49
C SER A 71 14.84 11.80 -8.14
N ALA A 72 14.63 12.08 -6.85
CA ALA A 72 13.89 13.26 -6.41
C ALA A 72 14.86 14.33 -5.86
N ASP A 73 14.81 15.52 -6.46
CA ASP A 73 15.59 16.68 -6.01
C ASP A 73 14.96 17.39 -4.80
N ASN A 74 13.71 17.05 -4.47
CA ASN A 74 12.94 17.68 -3.40
C ASN A 74 12.14 16.64 -2.60
N ILE A 75 11.97 16.89 -1.30
CA ILE A 75 11.17 16.05 -0.40
C ILE A 75 9.66 16.19 -0.61
N VAL A 76 9.18 17.31 -1.17
CA VAL A 76 7.75 17.58 -1.32
C VAL A 76 7.02 16.49 -2.14
N PRO A 77 7.48 16.09 -3.34
CA PRO A 77 6.89 14.96 -4.07
C PRO A 77 6.90 13.65 -3.26
N LEU A 78 7.94 13.43 -2.44
CA LEU A 78 8.08 12.23 -1.62
C LEU A 78 7.03 12.14 -0.52
N ILE A 79 6.59 13.27 0.03
CA ILE A 79 5.51 13.32 1.02
C ILE A 79 4.19 12.84 0.40
N PHE A 80 3.88 13.27 -0.83
CA PHE A 80 2.68 12.83 -1.53
C PHE A 80 2.75 11.35 -1.92
N VAL A 81 3.88 10.90 -2.47
CA VAL A 81 4.12 9.48 -2.82
C VAL A 81 3.98 8.61 -1.56
N PHE A 82 4.62 9.01 -0.46
CA PHE A 82 4.51 8.30 0.83
C PHE A 82 3.06 8.24 1.30
N SER A 83 2.37 9.38 1.32
CA SER A 83 0.99 9.47 1.81
C SER A 83 0.05 8.60 0.98
N PHE A 84 0.21 8.60 -0.34
CA PHE A 84 -0.58 7.81 -1.26
C PHE A 84 -0.35 6.30 -1.08
N PHE A 85 0.90 5.82 -1.20
CA PHE A 85 1.20 4.39 -1.11
C PHE A 85 1.01 3.83 0.30
N SER A 86 1.35 4.60 1.34
CA SER A 86 1.08 4.20 2.73
C SER A 86 -0.43 4.04 2.95
N SER A 87 -1.24 4.99 2.46
CA SER A 87 -2.70 4.91 2.60
C SER A 87 -3.30 3.74 1.81
N LYS A 88 -2.83 3.46 0.59
CA LYS A 88 -3.24 2.27 -0.16
C LYS A 88 -2.92 0.98 0.58
N VAL A 89 -1.67 0.82 1.02
CA VAL A 89 -1.25 -0.38 1.75
C VAL A 89 -2.04 -0.53 3.05
N PHE A 90 -2.30 0.59 3.74
CA PHE A 90 -3.16 0.60 4.91
C PHE A 90 -4.57 0.09 4.57
N ILE A 91 -5.25 0.67 3.57
CA ILE A 91 -6.59 0.27 3.12
C ILE A 91 -6.60 -1.22 2.79
N ASN A 92 -5.66 -1.69 1.97
CA ASN A 92 -5.56 -3.08 1.54
C ASN A 92 -5.37 -4.03 2.74
N SER A 93 -4.51 -3.66 3.70
CA SER A 93 -4.34 -4.45 4.93
C SER A 93 -5.60 -4.52 5.78
N VAL A 94 -6.39 -3.44 5.84
CA VAL A 94 -7.68 -3.43 6.56
C VAL A 94 -8.74 -4.24 5.82
N ILE A 95 -8.76 -4.22 4.48
CA ILE A 95 -9.66 -5.07 3.67
C ILE A 95 -9.47 -6.55 4.03
N TYR A 96 -8.22 -6.99 4.22
CA TYR A 96 -7.95 -8.36 4.67
C TYR A 96 -8.49 -8.66 6.07
N ASP A 97 -8.66 -7.68 6.95
CA ASP A 97 -9.25 -7.88 8.28
C ASP A 97 -10.76 -8.10 8.24
N PHE A 98 -11.46 -7.66 7.18
CA PHE A 98 -12.92 -7.81 7.08
C PHE A 98 -13.37 -9.28 6.96
N LYS A 99 -12.53 -10.14 6.36
CA LYS A 99 -12.85 -11.57 6.22
C LYS A 99 -12.81 -12.30 7.58
N ASP A 100 -11.97 -11.82 8.49
CA ASP A 100 -11.66 -12.47 9.75
C ASP A 100 -12.40 -11.83 10.93
N VAL A 101 -13.31 -10.87 10.72
CA VAL A 101 -13.98 -10.11 11.79
C VAL A 101 -14.57 -11.02 12.87
N LYS A 102 -15.28 -12.09 12.48
CA LYS A 102 -15.87 -13.04 13.44
C LYS A 102 -14.80 -13.80 14.22
N GLY A 103 -13.79 -14.33 13.52
CA GLY A 103 -12.69 -15.07 14.13
C GLY A 103 -11.83 -14.20 15.05
N ASP A 104 -11.48 -13.01 14.60
CA ASP A 104 -10.74 -12.00 15.34
C ASP A 104 -11.50 -11.55 16.59
N SER A 105 -12.83 -11.34 16.47
CA SER A 105 -13.68 -11.00 17.61
C SER A 105 -13.69 -12.11 18.67
N LEU A 106 -13.88 -13.37 18.26
CA LEU A 106 -13.83 -14.54 19.16
C LEU A 106 -12.44 -14.73 19.80
N ALA A 107 -11.38 -14.41 19.07
CA ALA A 107 -9.99 -14.47 19.55
C ALA A 107 -9.56 -13.23 20.37
N GLY A 108 -10.45 -12.25 20.56
CA GLY A 108 -10.14 -11.00 21.27
C GLY A 108 -9.16 -10.06 20.55
N ILE A 109 -8.97 -10.25 19.24
CA ILE A 109 -8.10 -9.44 18.39
C ILE A 109 -8.81 -8.14 18.03
N ARG A 110 -8.18 -7.00 18.37
CA ARG A 110 -8.75 -5.66 18.19
C ARG A 110 -8.43 -5.06 16.83
N THR A 111 -8.95 -5.63 15.74
CA THR A 111 -8.85 -5.02 14.40
C THR A 111 -9.82 -3.84 14.25
N LEU A 112 -9.60 -3.00 13.24
CA LEU A 112 -10.49 -1.86 12.95
C LEU A 112 -11.94 -2.29 12.72
N PRO A 113 -12.25 -3.27 11.84
CA PRO A 113 -13.63 -3.68 11.63
C PRO A 113 -14.27 -4.32 12.87
N VAL A 114 -13.49 -4.98 13.74
CA VAL A 114 -14.00 -5.49 15.04
C VAL A 114 -14.35 -4.36 16.01
N GLN A 115 -13.52 -3.31 16.09
CA GLN A 115 -13.66 -2.26 17.10
C GLN A 115 -14.60 -1.12 16.69
N LEU A 116 -14.52 -0.68 15.43
CA LEU A 116 -15.37 0.39 14.90
C LEU A 116 -16.68 -0.15 14.31
N GLY A 117 -16.73 -1.45 14.01
CA GLY A 117 -17.76 -2.05 13.19
C GLY A 117 -17.47 -1.90 11.70
N GLU A 118 -18.03 -2.82 10.91
CA GLU A 118 -17.77 -2.90 9.46
C GLU A 118 -18.16 -1.61 8.73
N LYS A 119 -19.38 -1.11 8.95
CA LYS A 119 -19.90 0.09 8.26
C LYS A 119 -19.05 1.34 8.49
N LYS A 120 -18.64 1.58 9.75
CA LYS A 120 -17.80 2.74 10.09
C LYS A 120 -16.39 2.60 9.51
N THR A 121 -15.87 1.37 9.49
CA THR A 121 -14.57 1.08 8.88
C THR A 121 -14.61 1.32 7.38
N ILE A 122 -15.65 0.85 6.68
CA ILE A 122 -15.85 1.11 5.24
C ILE A 122 -15.89 2.62 4.95
N ALA A 123 -16.70 3.37 5.70
CA ALA A 123 -16.80 4.81 5.52
C ALA A 123 -15.44 5.51 5.74
N PHE A 124 -14.71 5.11 6.77
CA PHE A 124 -13.36 5.61 7.06
C PHE A 124 -12.38 5.33 5.91
N LEU A 125 -12.36 4.09 5.38
CA LEU A 125 -11.49 3.73 4.26
C LEU A 125 -11.83 4.50 2.99
N LEU A 126 -13.12 4.68 2.69
CA LEU A 126 -13.55 5.49 1.53
C LEU A 126 -13.11 6.95 1.67
N ILE A 127 -13.31 7.56 2.84
CA ILE A 127 -12.88 8.94 3.09
C ILE A 127 -11.36 9.07 2.91
N LEU A 128 -10.59 8.16 3.50
CA LEU A 128 -9.13 8.15 3.36
C LEU A 128 -8.69 7.99 1.89
N HIS A 129 -9.34 7.09 1.15
CA HIS A 129 -9.07 6.85 -0.27
C HIS A 129 -9.37 8.09 -1.13
N ILE A 130 -10.50 8.74 -0.92
CA ILE A 130 -10.87 9.95 -1.67
C ILE A 130 -9.92 11.11 -1.33
N LEU A 131 -9.62 11.33 -0.04
CA LEU A 131 -8.71 12.41 0.38
C LEU A 131 -7.31 12.23 -0.20
N THR A 132 -6.80 11.01 -0.24
CA THR A 132 -5.47 10.72 -0.81
C THR A 132 -5.43 10.93 -2.32
N HIS A 133 -6.51 10.59 -3.05
CA HIS A 133 -6.61 10.87 -4.48
C HIS A 133 -6.78 12.35 -4.80
N ILE A 134 -7.54 13.10 -3.98
CA ILE A 134 -7.62 14.56 -4.07
C ILE A 134 -6.24 15.18 -3.85
N GLY A 135 -5.50 14.73 -2.83
CA GLY A 135 -4.14 15.19 -2.57
C GLY A 135 -3.20 14.97 -3.76
N MET A 136 -3.25 13.78 -4.38
CA MET A 136 -2.48 13.49 -5.60
C MET A 136 -2.90 14.35 -6.79
N LEU A 137 -4.21 14.56 -7.00
CA LEU A 137 -4.72 15.41 -8.07
C LEU A 137 -4.22 16.86 -7.91
N LEU A 138 -4.26 17.40 -6.68
CA LEU A 138 -3.72 18.73 -6.40
C LEU A 138 -2.22 18.80 -6.65
N ALA A 139 -1.45 17.79 -6.24
CA ALA A 139 -0.01 17.73 -6.50
C ALA A 139 0.32 17.71 -8.00
N ILE A 140 -0.50 17.03 -8.81
CA ILE A 140 -0.38 17.03 -10.27
C ILE A 140 -0.70 18.42 -10.85
N ILE A 141 -1.81 19.05 -10.43
CA ILE A 141 -2.20 20.40 -10.91
C ILE A 141 -1.12 21.44 -10.57
N MET A 142 -0.48 21.30 -9.40
CA MET A 142 0.61 22.18 -8.97
C MET A 142 1.96 21.86 -9.63
N GLY A 143 2.05 20.82 -10.47
CA GLY A 143 3.30 20.41 -11.12
C GLY A 143 4.33 19.77 -10.18
N ILE A 144 3.91 19.35 -8.98
CA ILE A 144 4.77 18.68 -8.00
C ILE A 144 5.05 17.22 -8.41
N ILE A 145 4.06 16.56 -9.02
CA ILE A 145 4.14 15.17 -9.47
C ILE A 145 3.86 15.12 -10.97
N ALA A 146 4.51 14.16 -11.65
CA ALA A 146 4.27 13.88 -13.06
C ALA A 146 2.78 13.66 -13.37
N PHE A 147 2.36 14.16 -14.54
CA PHE A 147 0.99 14.06 -15.01
C PHE A 147 0.66 12.65 -15.51
N GLU A 148 0.15 11.80 -14.61
CA GLU A 148 -0.23 10.41 -14.89
C GLU A 148 -1.73 10.17 -14.59
N PRO A 149 -2.66 10.88 -15.25
CA PRO A 149 -4.09 10.89 -14.87
C PRO A 149 -4.79 9.55 -15.08
N ILE A 150 -4.37 8.77 -16.09
CA ILE A 150 -4.98 7.46 -16.39
C ILE A 150 -4.69 6.47 -15.25
N ILE A 151 -3.45 6.47 -14.75
CA ILE A 151 -3.04 5.61 -13.63
C ILE A 151 -3.78 6.02 -12.36
N LEU A 152 -3.85 7.32 -12.07
CA LEU A 152 -4.56 7.83 -10.90
C LEU A 152 -6.06 7.52 -10.96
N LEU A 153 -6.68 7.61 -12.14
CA LEU A 153 -8.09 7.29 -12.35
C LEU A 153 -8.36 5.78 -12.20
N TYR A 154 -7.51 4.93 -12.77
CA TYR A 154 -7.60 3.49 -12.59
C TYR A 154 -7.53 3.12 -11.10
N SER A 155 -6.52 3.64 -10.39
CA SER A 155 -6.34 3.46 -8.94
C SER A 155 -7.57 3.91 -8.14
N LEU A 156 -8.18 5.05 -8.51
CA LEU A 156 -9.37 5.57 -7.84
C LEU A 156 -10.50 4.55 -7.89
N PHE A 157 -10.83 4.06 -9.08
CA PHE A 157 -11.92 3.10 -9.28
C PHE A 157 -11.58 1.72 -8.68
N ALA A 158 -10.36 1.23 -8.89
CA ALA A 158 -9.92 -0.04 -8.33
C ALA A 158 -10.05 -0.05 -6.80
N GLY A 159 -9.60 1.01 -6.12
CA GLY A 159 -9.73 1.14 -4.67
C GLY A 159 -11.17 1.26 -4.17
N ILE A 160 -12.05 2.00 -4.85
CA ILE A 160 -13.48 2.08 -4.49
C ILE A 160 -14.13 0.70 -4.62
N ILE A 161 -13.87 -0.03 -5.70
CA ILE A 161 -14.35 -1.40 -5.91
C ILE A 161 -13.80 -2.32 -4.80
N CYS A 162 -12.50 -2.22 -4.50
CA CYS A 162 -11.88 -3.01 -3.44
C CYS A 162 -12.57 -2.79 -2.09
N ILE A 163 -12.74 -1.53 -1.68
CA ILE A 163 -13.35 -1.19 -0.40
C ILE A 163 -14.82 -1.63 -0.36
N THR A 164 -15.60 -1.37 -1.41
CA THR A 164 -17.04 -1.64 -1.38
C THR A 164 -17.38 -3.13 -1.55
N CYS A 165 -16.68 -3.86 -2.43
CA CYS A 165 -16.98 -5.26 -2.71
C CYS A 165 -16.31 -6.25 -1.72
N TYR A 166 -15.18 -5.88 -1.12
CA TYR A 166 -14.40 -6.81 -0.28
C TYR A 166 -14.37 -6.49 1.21
N SER A 167 -15.06 -5.42 1.62
CA SER A 167 -15.26 -5.12 3.04
C SER A 167 -16.56 -5.67 3.61
N ALA A 168 -17.32 -6.48 2.87
CA ALA A 168 -18.50 -7.15 3.41
C ALA A 168 -18.12 -8.52 4.00
N ALA A 169 -18.37 -8.71 5.30
CA ALA A 169 -18.14 -9.99 5.95
C ALA A 169 -18.91 -11.11 5.25
N THR A 170 -18.21 -12.19 4.91
CA THR A 170 -18.83 -13.41 4.36
C THR A 170 -18.37 -14.57 5.20
N GLU A 171 -19.32 -15.40 5.66
CA GLU A 171 -19.00 -16.56 6.50
C GLU A 171 -18.21 -17.63 5.74
N ALA A 172 -18.41 -17.72 4.42
CA ALA A 172 -17.64 -18.57 3.52
C ALA A 172 -17.31 -17.77 2.26
N GLU A 173 -16.07 -17.28 2.17
CA GLU A 173 -15.59 -16.64 0.96
C GLU A 173 -15.45 -17.68 -0.16
N SER A 174 -16.18 -17.51 -1.27
CA SER A 174 -16.04 -18.39 -2.42
C SER A 174 -14.63 -18.30 -3.00
N ARG A 175 -14.11 -19.40 -3.57
CA ARG A 175 -12.78 -19.44 -4.20
C ARG A 175 -12.63 -18.32 -5.24
N THR A 176 -13.68 -18.06 -6.01
CA THR A 176 -13.72 -16.98 -7.01
C THR A 176 -13.57 -15.61 -6.37
N ARG A 177 -14.32 -15.32 -5.30
CA ARG A 177 -14.23 -14.03 -4.61
C ARG A 177 -12.83 -13.81 -4.01
N LYS A 178 -12.25 -14.85 -3.41
CA LYS A 178 -10.87 -14.82 -2.91
C LYS A 178 -9.88 -14.48 -4.01
N LEU A 179 -9.96 -15.16 -5.16
CA LEU A 179 -9.07 -14.92 -6.30
C LEU A 179 -9.23 -13.52 -6.86
N ILE A 180 -10.45 -13.02 -7.02
CA ILE A 180 -10.68 -11.66 -7.54
C ILE A 180 -10.17 -10.61 -6.53
N ARG A 181 -10.33 -10.83 -5.22
CA ARG A 181 -9.74 -9.95 -4.20
C ARG A 181 -8.23 -9.92 -4.30
N GLU A 182 -7.58 -11.08 -4.28
CA GLU A 182 -6.11 -11.19 -4.37
C GLU A 182 -5.62 -10.53 -5.66
N PHE A 183 -6.30 -10.77 -6.78
CA PHE A 183 -5.96 -10.14 -8.06
C PHE A 183 -6.16 -8.62 -8.05
N LEU A 184 -7.27 -8.11 -7.51
CA LEU A 184 -7.54 -6.66 -7.48
C LEU A 184 -6.65 -5.92 -6.48
N VAL A 185 -6.43 -6.50 -5.30
CA VAL A 185 -5.68 -5.89 -4.21
C VAL A 185 -4.18 -6.00 -4.45
N ASP A 186 -3.69 -7.19 -4.81
CA ASP A 186 -2.25 -7.43 -4.98
C ASP A 186 -1.79 -7.15 -6.43
N GLY A 187 -2.69 -7.24 -7.41
CA GLY A 187 -2.40 -6.99 -8.82
C GLY A 187 -2.51 -5.52 -9.24
N GLU A 188 -3.09 -4.65 -8.41
CA GLU A 188 -3.28 -3.22 -8.71
C GLU A 188 -1.96 -2.56 -9.17
N SER A 189 -0.89 -2.71 -8.38
CA SER A 189 0.41 -2.12 -8.70
C SER A 189 1.05 -2.71 -9.97
N THR A 190 0.79 -3.98 -10.27
CA THR A 190 1.28 -4.62 -11.50
C THR A 190 0.55 -4.06 -12.72
N MET A 191 -0.76 -3.82 -12.59
CA MET A 191 -1.57 -3.20 -13.64
C MET A 191 -1.15 -1.75 -13.86
N GLU A 192 -0.87 -0.98 -12.81
CA GLU A 192 -0.38 0.41 -12.93
C GLU A 192 0.93 0.49 -13.72
N ILE A 193 1.89 -0.39 -13.44
CA ILE A 193 3.16 -0.46 -14.19
C ILE A 193 2.91 -0.84 -15.65
N SER A 194 2.00 -1.79 -15.90
CA SER A 194 1.64 -2.23 -17.26
C SER A 194 0.95 -1.13 -18.05
N LEU A 195 0.02 -0.40 -17.41
CA LEU A 195 -0.65 0.76 -17.98
C LEU A 195 0.36 1.85 -18.33
N ARG A 196 1.32 2.13 -17.44
CA ARG A 196 2.39 3.11 -17.70
C ARG A 196 3.27 2.72 -18.89
N ALA A 197 3.64 1.44 -19.00
CA ALA A 197 4.41 0.95 -20.14
C ALA A 197 3.63 1.12 -21.45
N PHE A 198 2.32 0.82 -21.42
CA PHE A 198 1.44 0.98 -22.55
C PHE A 198 1.26 2.44 -22.98
N THR A 199 0.97 3.35 -22.04
CA THR A 199 0.81 4.79 -22.34
C THR A 199 2.09 5.39 -22.92
N ASN A 200 3.25 5.03 -22.37
CA ASN A 200 4.53 5.44 -22.92
C ASN A 200 4.77 4.93 -24.35
N SER A 201 4.41 3.67 -24.64
CA SER A 201 4.55 3.11 -25.99
C SER A 201 3.67 3.84 -27.02
N LEU A 202 2.43 4.19 -26.64
CA LEU A 202 1.50 4.92 -27.50
C LEU A 202 2.00 6.35 -27.78
N PHE A 203 2.55 7.01 -26.76
CA PHE A 203 3.15 8.34 -26.91
C PHE A 203 4.35 8.31 -27.87
N LEU A 204 5.27 7.35 -27.69
CA LEU A 204 6.42 7.18 -28.57
C LEU A 204 6.01 6.86 -30.02
N TRP A 205 5.00 6.01 -30.21
CA TRP A 205 4.44 5.71 -31.53
C TRP A 205 3.91 6.96 -32.22
N ASN A 206 3.12 7.77 -31.51
CA ASN A 206 2.59 9.02 -32.06
C ASN A 206 3.73 9.96 -32.46
N VAL A 207 4.76 10.16 -31.63
CA VAL A 207 5.89 11.05 -31.95
C VAL A 207 6.68 10.56 -33.17
N LEU A 208 6.87 9.26 -33.33
CA LEU A 208 7.66 8.68 -34.42
C LEU A 208 6.93 8.64 -35.77
N TYR A 209 5.59 8.51 -35.77
CA TYR A 209 4.79 8.29 -36.99
C TYR A 209 3.84 9.44 -37.35
N SER A 210 3.86 10.55 -36.60
CA SER A 210 3.12 11.78 -36.95
C SER A 210 4.01 12.91 -37.51
N ASN A 211 5.25 12.61 -37.87
CA ASN A 211 6.10 13.44 -38.75
C ASN A 211 6.13 12.85 -40.17
#